data_AF-A0A836RN49-F1
#
_entry.id   AF-A0A836RN49-F1
#
_cell.length_a   1.000
_cell.length_b   1.000
_cell.length_c   1.000
_cell.angle_alpha   90.00
_cell.angle_beta   90.00
_cell.angle_gamma   90.00
#
_symmetry.space_group_name_H-M   'P 1'
#
loop_
_entity.id
_entity.type
_entity.pdbx_description
1 polymer ?
#
loop_
_entity_poly.entity_id
_entity_poly.type
_entity_poly.pdbx_seq_one_letter_code
_entity_poly.pdbx_strand_id
1 'polypeptide(L)'
;ALFFENIANENTTSARQLIIHEVMGRHCGWLTAATARDYRKRLQDREFYPELLISMDRWDVDAVYIPELPINLEAESERLKRKMDEKDGVNIFLSEGAGIETIVNEMEANDEEVPHDAFGHVRLDEINPGLWYAKQFSNRLEAQKVLVQKSGYFARSAAANPRDLSLIKKSATLAAECGLLGQNGVVGLDEDNNDELSLINFDRIKGGKPFNTDHTWFQEMLKEIN
;
A
#
# COMPACT_ATOMS: atom_id res chain seq x y z
N ALA A 1 0.53 2.74 8.52
CA ALA A 1 -0.49 3.04 9.55
C ALA A 1 -0.21 4.39 10.22
N LEU A 2 0.79 4.51 11.11
CA LEU A 2 1.10 5.75 11.86
C LEU A 2 1.13 7.04 11.03
N PHE A 3 1.78 7.00 9.86
CA PHE A 3 1.83 8.14 8.94
C PHE A 3 0.43 8.63 8.57
N PHE A 4 -0.45 7.71 8.17
CA PHE A 4 -1.79 8.04 7.70
C PHE A 4 -2.72 8.50 8.83
N GLU A 5 -2.50 8.06 10.07
CA GLU A 5 -3.29 8.56 11.23
C GLU A 5 -3.23 10.08 11.37
N ASN A 6 -2.09 10.68 11.06
CA ASN A 6 -1.94 12.12 11.05
C ASN A 6 -2.61 12.73 9.82
N ILE A 7 -2.39 12.14 8.65
CA ILE A 7 -2.95 12.63 7.38
C ILE A 7 -4.47 12.59 7.36
N ALA A 8 -5.09 11.55 7.92
CA ALA A 8 -6.55 11.40 7.95
C ALA A 8 -7.27 12.54 8.70
N ASN A 9 -6.57 13.29 9.56
CA ASN A 9 -7.15 14.48 10.18
C ASN A 9 -7.38 15.64 9.19
N GLU A 10 -6.79 15.59 8.00
CA GLU A 10 -7.11 16.54 6.92
C GLU A 10 -8.55 16.38 6.38
N ASN A 11 -9.25 15.30 6.72
CA ASN A 11 -10.65 15.09 6.30
C ASN A 11 -11.63 16.14 6.85
N THR A 12 -11.23 16.98 7.80
CA THR A 12 -12.07 18.07 8.34
C THR A 12 -11.66 19.46 7.84
N THR A 13 -10.65 19.59 6.97
CA THR A 13 -10.11 20.91 6.58
C THR A 13 -10.77 21.48 5.33
N SER A 14 -11.48 20.67 4.55
CA SER A 14 -12.19 21.06 3.33
C SER A 14 -13.33 20.09 3.04
N ALA A 15 -14.34 20.55 2.29
CA ALA A 15 -15.39 19.67 1.80
C ALA A 15 -14.86 18.78 0.67
N ARG A 16 -15.48 17.61 0.47
CA ARG A 16 -15.17 16.63 -0.58
C ARG A 16 -13.67 16.34 -0.70
N GLN A 17 -13.07 15.93 0.41
CA GLN A 17 -11.65 15.66 0.53
C GLN A 17 -11.28 14.33 -0.14
N LEU A 18 -10.35 14.32 -1.08
CA LEU A 18 -9.75 13.09 -1.63
C LEU A 18 -8.31 12.95 -1.11
N ILE A 19 -8.06 11.94 -0.29
CA ILE A 19 -6.72 11.61 0.19
C ILE A 19 -6.26 10.28 -0.43
N ILE A 20 -5.14 10.32 -1.13
CA ILE A 20 -4.45 9.13 -1.65
C ILE A 20 -3.15 8.96 -0.88
N HIS A 21 -3.08 7.87 -0.11
CA HIS A 21 -1.86 7.43 0.56
C HIS A 21 -1.11 6.44 -0.32
N GLU A 22 -0.02 6.91 -0.92
CA GLU A 22 0.89 6.06 -1.68
C GLU A 22 1.83 5.31 -0.72
N VAL A 23 1.75 3.98 -0.77
CA VAL A 23 2.53 3.04 0.02
C VAL A 23 3.50 2.28 -0.90
N MET A 24 4.67 1.92 -0.41
CA MET A 24 5.63 1.13 -1.20
C MET A 24 5.04 -0.23 -1.59
N GLY A 25 5.50 -0.79 -2.70
CA GLY A 25 4.99 -2.04 -3.25
C GLY A 25 4.99 -2.04 -4.77
N ARG A 26 6.20 -1.98 -5.37
CA ARG A 26 6.41 -1.94 -6.82
C ARG A 26 5.80 -3.11 -7.59
N HIS A 27 5.95 -4.31 -7.06
CA HIS A 27 5.51 -5.55 -7.74
C HIS A 27 4.56 -6.39 -6.90
N CYS A 28 4.35 -6.02 -5.64
CA CYS A 28 3.43 -6.74 -4.76
C CYS A 28 2.78 -5.85 -3.71
N GLY A 29 1.59 -6.25 -3.26
CA GLY A 29 0.71 -5.50 -2.36
C GLY A 29 0.91 -5.74 -0.87
N TRP A 30 1.90 -6.55 -0.45
CA TRP A 30 2.08 -6.96 0.96
C TRP A 30 2.06 -5.78 1.94
N LEU A 31 2.82 -4.72 1.64
CA LEU A 31 2.94 -3.55 2.50
C LEU A 31 1.65 -2.74 2.53
N THR A 32 1.04 -2.48 1.36
CA THR A 32 -0.19 -1.69 1.25
C THR A 32 -1.36 -2.35 1.95
N ALA A 33 -1.58 -3.65 1.71
CA ALA A 33 -2.64 -4.43 2.35
C ALA A 33 -2.47 -4.52 3.87
N ALA A 34 -1.25 -4.80 4.36
CA ALA A 34 -0.95 -4.83 5.78
C ALA A 34 -1.08 -3.44 6.43
N THR A 35 -0.65 -2.38 5.73
CA THR A 35 -0.74 -0.99 6.22
C THR A 35 -2.20 -0.56 6.38
N ALA A 36 -3.07 -0.89 5.43
CA ALA A 36 -4.50 -0.62 5.52
C ALA A 36 -5.11 -1.36 6.72
N ARG A 37 -4.86 -2.68 6.84
CA ARG A 37 -5.36 -3.48 7.96
C ARG A 37 -4.92 -2.93 9.31
N ASP A 38 -3.63 -2.64 9.46
CA ASP A 38 -3.07 -2.17 10.73
C ASP A 38 -3.52 -0.74 11.05
N TYR A 39 -3.78 0.09 10.05
CA TYR A 39 -4.43 1.39 10.24
C TYR A 39 -5.86 1.23 10.77
N ARG A 40 -6.69 0.37 10.14
CA ARG A 40 -8.08 0.15 10.57
C ARG A 40 -8.18 -0.44 11.97
N LYS A 41 -7.26 -1.34 12.35
CA LYS A 41 -7.15 -1.83 13.74
C LYS A 41 -6.93 -0.70 14.73
N ARG A 42 -6.00 0.21 14.43
CA ARG A 42 -5.70 1.36 15.30
C ARG A 42 -6.85 2.37 15.32
N LEU A 43 -7.63 2.44 14.24
CA LEU A 43 -8.83 3.26 14.18
C LEU A 43 -9.91 2.79 15.17
N GLN A 44 -10.01 1.50 15.44
CA GLN A 44 -10.96 0.94 16.42
C GLN A 44 -10.68 1.40 17.86
N ASP A 45 -9.44 1.75 18.16
CA ASP A 45 -9.02 2.21 19.49
C ASP A 45 -9.21 3.74 19.67
N ARG A 46 -9.69 4.45 18.65
CA ARG A 46 -9.86 5.92 18.66
C ARG A 46 -11.28 6.31 19.11
N GLU A 47 -11.35 7.37 19.91
CA GLU A 47 -12.63 8.02 20.23
C GLU A 47 -13.10 8.95 19.11
N PHE A 48 -14.40 8.87 18.81
CA PHE A 48 -15.07 9.68 17.79
C PHE A 48 -16.21 10.50 18.39
N TYR A 49 -16.46 11.66 17.80
CA TYR A 49 -17.48 12.62 18.20
C TYR A 49 -18.28 13.02 16.95
N PRO A 50 -19.24 12.17 16.49
CA PRO A 50 -19.98 12.38 15.25
C PRO A 50 -20.75 13.70 15.21
N GLU A 51 -21.15 14.22 16.38
CA GLU A 51 -21.82 15.53 16.51
C GLU A 51 -20.93 16.70 16.06
N LEU A 52 -19.61 16.49 16.05
CA LEU A 52 -18.60 17.43 15.56
C LEU A 52 -18.07 17.05 14.18
N LEU A 53 -18.75 16.16 13.45
CA LEU A 53 -18.32 15.60 12.17
C LEU A 53 -17.00 14.80 12.25
N ILE A 54 -16.65 14.34 13.45
CA ILE A 54 -15.49 13.48 13.72
C ILE A 54 -16.02 12.07 13.90
N SER A 55 -16.23 11.35 12.80
CA SER A 55 -16.81 10.00 12.80
C SER A 55 -15.86 8.97 12.19
N MET A 56 -15.96 7.71 12.62
CA MET A 56 -15.01 6.66 12.19
C MET A 56 -15.01 6.47 10.68
N ASP A 57 -16.18 6.51 10.04
CA ASP A 57 -16.34 6.37 8.59
C ASP A 57 -15.55 7.44 7.82
N ARG A 58 -15.49 8.68 8.30
CA ARG A 58 -14.70 9.76 7.67
C ARG A 58 -13.20 9.54 7.74
N TRP A 59 -12.71 8.80 8.75
CA TRP A 59 -11.29 8.45 8.88
C TRP A 59 -10.96 7.10 8.27
N ASP A 60 -11.94 6.24 8.03
CA ASP A 60 -11.70 4.90 7.52
C ASP A 60 -11.26 4.90 6.06
N VAL A 61 -10.66 3.78 5.63
CA VAL A 61 -10.20 3.55 4.26
C VAL A 61 -11.40 3.18 3.38
N ASP A 62 -11.47 3.73 2.17
CA ASP A 62 -12.53 3.47 1.19
C ASP A 62 -12.09 2.59 0.02
N ALA A 63 -10.78 2.51 -0.21
CA ALA A 63 -10.20 1.67 -1.24
C ALA A 63 -8.76 1.26 -0.91
N VAL A 64 -8.41 0.04 -1.27
CA VAL A 64 -7.04 -0.49 -1.22
C VAL A 64 -6.69 -1.04 -2.60
N TYR A 65 -5.69 -0.43 -3.24
CA TYR A 65 -5.25 -0.78 -4.58
C TYR A 65 -3.84 -1.37 -4.54
N ILE A 66 -3.69 -2.58 -5.08
CA ILE A 66 -2.44 -3.35 -5.07
C ILE A 66 -2.11 -3.87 -6.47
N PRO A 67 -0.83 -4.18 -6.77
CA PRO A 67 -0.42 -4.65 -8.10
C PRO A 67 -1.13 -5.91 -8.58
N GLU A 68 -1.56 -6.77 -7.65
CA GLU A 68 -2.17 -8.07 -7.95
C GLU A 68 -3.63 -7.97 -8.41
N LEU A 69 -4.29 -6.81 -8.25
CA LEU A 69 -5.69 -6.63 -8.59
C LEU A 69 -5.87 -5.53 -9.66
N PRO A 70 -6.61 -5.81 -10.75
CA PRO A 70 -6.91 -4.80 -11.75
C PRO A 70 -7.89 -3.77 -11.17
N ILE A 71 -7.79 -2.54 -11.67
CA ILE A 71 -8.65 -1.42 -11.24
C ILE A 71 -9.54 -1.03 -12.42
N ASN A 72 -10.84 -1.29 -12.29
CA ASN A 72 -11.82 -0.74 -13.22
C ASN A 72 -12.13 0.71 -12.81
N LEU A 73 -11.43 1.66 -13.43
CA LEU A 73 -11.52 3.08 -13.08
C LEU A 73 -12.94 3.63 -13.14
N GLU A 74 -13.76 3.20 -14.09
CA GLU A 74 -15.12 3.70 -14.25
C GLU A 74 -16.00 3.22 -13.09
N ALA A 75 -16.02 1.91 -12.85
CA ALA A 75 -16.80 1.31 -11.77
C ALA A 75 -16.34 1.81 -10.39
N GLU A 76 -15.03 1.93 -10.18
CA GLU A 76 -14.49 2.44 -8.92
C GLU A 76 -14.78 3.93 -8.73
N SER A 77 -14.79 4.73 -9.79
CA SER A 77 -15.15 6.14 -9.68
C SER A 77 -16.60 6.33 -9.26
N GLU A 78 -17.53 5.57 -9.84
CA GLU A 78 -18.95 5.60 -9.43
C GLU A 78 -19.14 5.12 -7.98
N ARG A 79 -18.42 4.07 -7.56
CA ARG A 79 -18.45 3.61 -6.17
C ARG A 79 -17.92 4.66 -5.21
N LEU A 80 -16.74 5.23 -5.48
CA LEU A 80 -16.11 6.22 -4.63
C LEU A 80 -16.84 7.57 -4.64
N LYS A 81 -17.51 7.95 -5.73
CA LYS A 81 -18.37 9.13 -5.77
C LYS A 81 -19.52 9.01 -4.77
N ARG A 82 -20.15 7.83 -4.66
CA ARG A 82 -21.18 7.60 -3.63
C ARG A 82 -20.63 7.75 -2.22
N LYS A 83 -19.43 7.20 -1.93
CA LYS A 83 -18.75 7.42 -0.64
C LYS A 83 -18.48 8.90 -0.39
N MET A 84 -17.98 9.62 -1.40
CA MET A 84 -17.76 11.07 -1.32
C MET A 84 -19.05 11.83 -0.99
N ASP A 85 -20.18 11.47 -1.60
CA ASP A 85 -21.47 12.09 -1.35
C ASP A 85 -22.05 11.75 0.04
N GLU A 86 -21.78 10.53 0.54
CA GLU A 86 -22.25 10.04 1.85
C GLU A 86 -21.52 10.68 3.02
N LYS A 87 -20.18 10.77 2.96
CA LYS A 87 -19.35 11.17 4.11
C LYS A 87 -18.42 12.36 3.86
N ASP A 88 -18.53 13.02 2.71
CA ASP A 88 -17.79 14.24 2.35
C ASP A 88 -16.26 14.05 2.23
N GLY A 89 -15.82 12.82 2.01
CA GLY A 89 -14.42 12.49 1.81
C GLY A 89 -14.18 11.06 1.33
N VAL A 90 -12.99 10.82 0.77
CA VAL A 90 -12.52 9.51 0.30
C VAL A 90 -11.04 9.33 0.64
N ASN A 91 -10.71 8.22 1.31
CA ASN A 91 -9.37 7.82 1.69
C ASN A 91 -8.95 6.55 0.93
N ILE A 92 -7.90 6.65 0.11
CA ILE A 92 -7.41 5.56 -0.74
C ILE A 92 -6.01 5.16 -0.31
N PHE A 93 -5.76 3.87 -0.13
CA PHE A 93 -4.43 3.31 0.03
C PHE A 93 -4.00 2.72 -1.31
N LEU A 94 -2.96 3.29 -1.90
CA LEU A 94 -2.48 2.95 -3.23
C LEU A 94 -1.06 2.41 -3.15
N SER A 95 -0.84 1.19 -3.61
CA SER A 95 0.52 0.68 -3.82
C SER A 95 1.17 1.44 -4.97
N GLU A 96 2.44 1.82 -4.82
CA GLU A 96 3.19 2.51 -5.89
C GLU A 96 3.25 1.69 -7.20
N GLY A 97 3.04 0.38 -7.14
CA GLY A 97 2.99 -0.51 -8.30
C GLY A 97 1.58 -0.84 -8.79
N ALA A 98 0.52 -0.30 -8.19
CA ALA A 98 -0.84 -0.64 -8.60
C ALA A 98 -1.20 0.03 -9.93
N GLY A 99 -1.72 -0.77 -10.87
CA GLY A 99 -2.22 -0.29 -12.17
C GLY A 99 -1.19 0.37 -13.08
N ILE A 100 0.11 0.11 -12.89
CA ILE A 100 1.17 0.64 -13.77
C ILE A 100 0.92 0.29 -15.23
N GLU A 101 0.47 -0.93 -15.51
CA GLU A 101 0.12 -1.35 -16.87
C GLU A 101 -0.98 -0.47 -17.47
N THR A 102 -2.00 -0.10 -16.67
CA THR A 102 -3.06 0.82 -17.11
C THR A 102 -2.49 2.20 -17.44
N ILE A 103 -1.57 2.71 -16.61
CA ILE A 103 -0.95 4.03 -16.85
C ILE A 103 -0.09 3.99 -18.11
N VAL A 104 0.72 2.95 -18.28
CA VAL A 104 1.58 2.76 -19.46
C VAL A 104 0.73 2.66 -20.72
N ASN A 105 -0.34 1.85 -20.71
CA ASN A 105 -1.23 1.72 -21.86
C ASN A 105 -1.92 3.05 -22.22
N GLU A 106 -2.29 3.87 -21.23
CA GLU A 106 -2.86 5.20 -21.49
C GLU A 106 -1.82 6.17 -22.06
N MET A 107 -0.59 6.16 -21.55
CA MET A 107 0.52 6.96 -22.08
C MET A 107 0.80 6.59 -23.55
N GLU A 108 0.92 5.29 -23.84
CA GLU A 108 1.13 4.80 -25.20
C GLU A 108 -0.04 5.16 -26.14
N ALA A 109 -1.28 5.07 -25.67
CA ALA A 109 -2.46 5.45 -26.45
C ALA A 109 -2.53 6.97 -26.75
N ASN A 110 -1.88 7.79 -25.93
CA ASN A 110 -1.77 9.24 -26.10
C ASN A 110 -0.47 9.66 -26.81
N ASP A 111 0.30 8.71 -27.36
CA ASP A 111 1.62 8.93 -27.97
C ASP A 111 2.64 9.60 -27.01
N GLU A 112 2.52 9.34 -25.70
CA GLU A 112 3.46 9.82 -24.66
C GLU A 112 4.61 8.82 -24.45
N GLU A 113 5.82 9.33 -24.18
CA GLU A 113 7.00 8.48 -23.93
C GLU A 113 6.94 7.85 -22.53
N VAL A 114 7.01 6.51 -22.46
CA VAL A 114 7.07 5.77 -21.20
C VAL A 114 8.53 5.75 -20.69
N PRO A 115 8.82 6.31 -19.51
CA PRO A 115 10.19 6.38 -19.03
C PRO A 115 10.66 5.03 -18.47
N HIS A 116 11.76 4.49 -18.99
CA HIS A 116 12.40 3.28 -18.49
C HIS A 116 13.76 3.57 -17.81
N ASP A 117 14.13 2.76 -16.82
CA ASP A 117 15.44 2.77 -16.18
C ASP A 117 16.48 1.98 -17.01
N ALA A 118 17.73 1.98 -16.56
CA ALA A 118 18.83 1.27 -17.23
C ALA A 118 18.65 -0.26 -17.29
N PHE A 119 17.70 -0.81 -16.53
CA PHE A 119 17.35 -2.23 -16.50
C PHE A 119 16.06 -2.52 -17.30
N GLY A 120 15.49 -1.52 -17.98
CA GLY A 120 14.27 -1.63 -18.77
C GLY A 120 12.98 -1.57 -17.94
N HIS A 121 13.06 -1.36 -16.63
CA HIS A 121 11.84 -1.22 -15.82
C HIS A 121 11.29 0.20 -15.90
N VAL A 122 9.97 0.33 -15.83
CA VAL A 122 9.30 1.62 -15.82
C VAL A 122 9.71 2.44 -14.59
N ARG A 123 10.09 3.72 -14.80
CA ARG A 123 10.48 4.68 -13.77
C ARG A 123 9.25 5.23 -13.07
N LEU A 124 8.87 4.56 -11.97
CA LEU A 124 7.68 4.93 -11.18
C LEU A 124 7.75 6.35 -10.61
N ASP A 125 8.94 6.84 -10.29
CA ASP A 125 9.12 8.22 -9.78
C ASP A 125 8.71 9.27 -10.83
N GLU A 126 8.85 8.96 -12.12
CA GLU A 126 8.50 9.86 -13.23
C GLU A 126 7.02 9.73 -13.62
N ILE A 127 6.46 8.52 -13.60
CA ILE A 127 5.03 8.28 -13.85
C ILE A 127 4.16 8.80 -12.70
N ASN A 128 4.66 8.71 -11.47
CA ASN A 128 4.02 9.16 -10.25
C ASN A 128 2.56 8.67 -10.11
N PRO A 129 2.36 7.35 -9.88
CA PRO A 129 1.03 6.72 -9.90
C PRO A 129 0.02 7.39 -8.98
N GLY A 130 0.40 7.81 -7.77
CA GLY A 130 -0.49 8.54 -6.88
C GLY A 130 -1.03 9.84 -7.48
N LEU A 131 -0.19 10.62 -8.17
CA LEU A 131 -0.65 11.83 -8.87
C LEU A 131 -1.51 11.50 -10.09
N TRP A 132 -1.19 10.44 -10.82
CA TRP A 132 -1.99 10.01 -11.95
C TRP A 132 -3.41 9.61 -11.50
N TYR A 133 -3.54 8.73 -10.50
CA TYR A 133 -4.83 8.35 -9.94
C TYR A 133 -5.57 9.53 -9.30
N ALA A 134 -4.85 10.45 -8.67
CA ALA A 134 -5.43 11.69 -8.16
C ALA A 134 -6.11 12.50 -9.27
N LYS A 135 -5.47 12.66 -10.44
CA LYS A 135 -6.06 13.35 -11.60
C LYS A 135 -7.29 12.61 -12.11
N GLN A 136 -7.22 11.28 -12.24
CA GLN A 136 -8.34 10.47 -12.73
C GLN A 136 -9.56 10.54 -11.80
N PHE A 137 -9.34 10.43 -10.48
CA PHE A 137 -10.42 10.44 -9.50
C PHE A 137 -10.93 11.85 -9.16
N SER A 138 -10.07 12.86 -9.10
CA SER A 138 -10.48 14.21 -8.67
C SER A 138 -11.67 14.74 -9.46
N ASN A 139 -11.63 14.61 -10.79
CA ASN A 139 -12.72 15.09 -11.66
C ASN A 139 -13.98 14.23 -11.52
N ARG A 140 -13.83 12.91 -11.46
CA ARG A 140 -14.97 11.97 -11.42
C ARG A 140 -15.70 11.98 -10.08
N LEU A 141 -14.96 12.17 -8.99
CA LEU A 141 -15.50 12.28 -7.62
C LEU A 141 -15.92 13.71 -7.26
N GLU A 142 -15.69 14.70 -8.14
CA GLU A 142 -15.92 16.12 -7.86
C GLU A 142 -15.21 16.56 -6.56
N ALA A 143 -13.96 16.10 -6.36
CA ALA A 143 -13.18 16.42 -5.18
C ALA A 143 -12.76 17.90 -5.21
N GLN A 144 -12.99 18.61 -4.10
CA GLN A 144 -12.61 20.03 -4.00
C GLN A 144 -11.19 20.20 -3.48
N LYS A 145 -10.70 19.21 -2.73
CA LYS A 145 -9.34 19.17 -2.22
C LYS A 145 -8.76 17.79 -2.40
N VAL A 146 -7.55 17.73 -2.96
CA VAL A 146 -6.84 16.48 -3.21
C VAL A 146 -5.49 16.50 -2.50
N LEU A 147 -5.18 15.43 -1.78
CA LEU A 147 -3.90 15.22 -1.12
C LEU A 147 -3.32 13.88 -1.56
N VAL A 148 -2.15 13.91 -2.20
CA VAL A 148 -1.36 12.71 -2.46
C VAL A 148 -0.20 12.69 -1.47
N GLN A 149 -0.17 11.69 -0.60
CA GLN A 149 0.79 11.59 0.49
C GLN A 149 1.59 10.30 0.36
N LYS A 150 2.92 10.41 0.25
CA LYS A 150 3.82 9.28 0.05
C LYS A 150 4.52 8.94 1.35
N SER A 151 4.33 7.74 1.89
CA SER A 151 4.98 7.35 3.15
C SER A 151 6.31 6.63 2.98
N GLY A 152 6.83 6.49 1.75
CA GLY A 152 8.01 5.68 1.47
C GLY A 152 9.23 6.05 2.32
N TYR A 153 9.60 7.33 2.36
CA TYR A 153 10.69 7.81 3.21
C TYR A 153 10.41 7.62 4.70
N PHE A 154 9.22 8.00 5.16
CA PHE A 154 8.82 7.85 6.57
C PHE A 154 8.94 6.40 7.04
N ALA A 155 8.49 5.45 6.23
CA ALA A 155 8.49 4.03 6.58
C ALA A 155 9.90 3.43 6.54
N ARG A 156 10.67 3.68 5.47
CA ARG A 156 11.96 2.99 5.24
C ARG A 156 13.14 3.56 6.03
N SER A 157 13.01 4.78 6.58
CA SER A 157 14.02 5.37 7.48
C SER A 157 13.66 5.28 8.96
N ALA A 158 12.50 4.71 9.29
CA ALA A 158 12.07 4.53 10.67
C ALA A 158 12.94 3.52 11.42
N ALA A 159 13.04 3.69 12.74
CA ALA A 159 13.62 2.69 13.61
C ALA A 159 12.79 1.39 13.56
N ALA A 160 13.47 0.24 13.54
CA ALA A 160 12.83 -1.07 13.55
C ALA A 160 12.01 -1.27 14.85
N ASN A 161 10.83 -1.87 14.72
CA ASN A 161 9.99 -2.21 15.87
C ASN A 161 10.56 -3.43 16.64
N PRO A 162 10.06 -3.76 17.84
CA PRO A 162 10.57 -4.87 18.64
C PRO A 162 10.53 -6.24 17.94
N ARG A 163 9.51 -6.51 17.10
CA ARG A 163 9.39 -7.77 16.36
C ARG A 163 10.48 -7.86 15.29
N ASP A 164 10.68 -6.80 14.52
CA ASP A 164 11.72 -6.74 13.50
C ASP A 164 13.11 -6.79 14.12
N LEU A 165 13.36 -6.07 15.23
CA LEU A 165 14.62 -6.15 15.98
C LEU A 165 14.90 -7.57 16.46
N SER A 166 13.88 -8.29 16.95
CA SER A 166 14.05 -9.70 17.34
C SER A 166 14.39 -10.58 16.15
N LEU A 167 13.74 -10.39 15.00
CA LEU A 167 14.00 -11.17 13.79
C LEU A 167 15.41 -10.87 13.27
N ILE A 168 15.78 -9.59 13.13
CA ILE A 168 17.12 -9.15 12.69
C ILE A 168 18.21 -9.79 13.55
N LYS A 169 18.06 -9.76 14.89
CA LYS A 169 19.04 -10.39 15.79
C LYS A 169 19.18 -11.88 15.55
N LYS A 170 18.06 -12.62 15.49
CA LYS A 170 18.07 -14.06 15.25
C LYS A 170 18.67 -14.40 13.88
N SER A 171 18.27 -13.69 12.83
CA SER A 171 18.78 -13.89 11.47
C SER A 171 20.27 -13.60 11.38
N ALA A 172 20.74 -12.50 11.97
CA ALA A 172 22.16 -12.14 11.96
C ALA A 172 23.02 -13.16 12.75
N THR A 173 22.53 -13.64 13.89
CA THR A 173 23.21 -14.69 14.66
C THR A 173 23.33 -15.98 13.84
N LEU A 174 22.24 -16.50 13.29
CA LEU A 174 22.27 -17.72 12.48
C LEU A 174 23.14 -17.56 11.22
N ALA A 175 23.06 -16.40 10.55
CA ALA A 175 23.89 -16.12 9.37
C ALA A 175 25.39 -16.13 9.71
N ALA A 176 25.77 -15.57 10.86
CA ALA A 176 27.17 -15.61 11.33
C ALA A 176 27.63 -17.03 11.66
N GLU A 177 26.78 -17.84 12.33
CA GLU A 177 27.07 -19.24 12.63
C GLU A 177 27.28 -20.07 11.35
N CYS A 178 26.35 -19.98 10.39
CA CYS A 178 26.45 -20.65 9.10
C CYS A 178 27.69 -20.21 8.31
N GLY A 179 28.00 -18.90 8.33
CA GLY A 179 29.19 -18.35 7.68
C GLY A 179 30.49 -18.89 8.27
N LEU A 180 30.58 -19.00 9.60
CA LEU A 180 31.75 -19.60 10.28
C LEU A 180 31.91 -21.10 9.97
N LEU A 181 30.81 -21.80 9.69
CA LEU A 181 30.80 -23.20 9.27
C LEU A 181 31.04 -23.39 7.76
N GLY A 182 31.23 -22.31 6.99
CA GLY A 182 31.46 -22.37 5.54
C GLY A 182 30.23 -22.79 4.73
N GLN A 183 29.03 -22.61 5.28
CA GLN A 183 27.77 -22.94 4.61
C GLN A 183 27.31 -21.78 3.71
N ASN A 184 26.71 -22.11 2.56
CA ASN A 184 26.26 -21.14 1.56
C ASN A 184 24.73 -21.11 1.49
N GLY A 185 24.12 -19.93 1.56
CA GLY A 185 22.68 -19.75 1.43
C GLY A 185 22.22 -18.38 1.92
N VAL A 186 20.91 -18.20 2.05
CA VAL A 186 20.28 -17.00 2.62
C VAL A 186 19.51 -17.39 3.86
N VAL A 187 19.76 -16.72 4.97
CA VAL A 187 18.98 -16.91 6.20
C VAL A 187 17.64 -16.19 6.09
N GLY A 188 16.56 -16.92 6.29
CA GLY A 188 15.20 -16.41 6.21
C GLY A 188 14.19 -17.32 6.91
N LEU A 189 12.96 -16.82 7.07
CA LEU A 189 11.83 -17.68 7.46
C LEU A 189 11.43 -18.50 6.23
N ASP A 190 11.57 -19.81 6.33
CA ASP A 190 11.39 -20.74 5.22
C ASP A 190 9.97 -21.30 5.22
N GLU A 191 9.14 -20.84 4.29
CA GLU A 191 7.74 -21.27 4.16
C GLU A 191 7.60 -22.76 3.86
N ASP A 192 8.55 -23.37 3.14
CA ASP A 192 8.53 -24.82 2.88
C ASP A 192 8.98 -25.61 4.13
N ASN A 193 9.51 -24.92 5.14
CA ASN A 193 9.89 -25.46 6.45
C ASN A 193 9.10 -24.77 7.58
N ASN A 194 7.78 -24.63 7.41
CA ASN A 194 6.85 -24.14 8.44
C ASN A 194 7.19 -22.75 9.02
N ASP A 195 7.69 -21.84 8.18
CA ASP A 195 8.12 -20.49 8.57
C ASP A 195 9.24 -20.49 9.63
N GLU A 196 10.00 -21.57 9.75
CA GLU A 196 11.15 -21.62 10.65
C GLU A 196 12.33 -20.85 10.07
N LEU A 197 13.09 -20.20 10.97
CA LEU A 197 14.30 -19.51 10.58
C LEU A 197 15.39 -20.54 10.23
N SER A 198 15.78 -20.60 8.96
CA SER A 198 16.74 -21.60 8.45
C SER A 198 17.70 -20.98 7.44
N LEU A 199 18.71 -21.76 7.01
CA LEU A 199 19.58 -21.42 5.89
C LEU A 199 18.97 -21.99 4.59
N ILE A 200 18.48 -21.11 3.72
CA ILE A 200 17.81 -21.46 2.48
C ILE A 200 18.82 -21.51 1.33
N ASN A 201 18.85 -22.59 0.57
CA ASN A 201 19.73 -22.71 -0.59
C ASN A 201 19.33 -21.74 -1.71
N PHE A 202 20.32 -21.21 -2.44
CA PHE A 202 20.10 -20.21 -3.49
C PHE A 202 19.19 -20.69 -4.63
N ASP A 203 19.21 -21.98 -4.97
CA ASP A 203 18.39 -22.59 -6.02
C ASP A 203 16.88 -22.57 -5.69
N ARG A 204 16.53 -22.45 -4.41
CA ARG A 204 15.14 -22.35 -3.94
C ARG A 204 14.62 -20.91 -3.97
N ILE A 205 15.49 -19.91 -4.00
CA ILE A 205 15.11 -18.50 -3.87
C ILE A 205 14.56 -17.96 -5.19
N LYS A 206 13.37 -17.36 -5.15
CA LYS A 206 12.71 -16.72 -6.29
C LYS A 206 12.37 -15.27 -5.95
N GLY A 207 12.42 -14.38 -6.94
CA GLY A 207 12.03 -12.98 -6.81
C GLY A 207 10.53 -12.77 -7.05
N GLY A 208 10.02 -11.62 -6.59
CA GLY A 208 8.70 -11.12 -6.99
C GLY A 208 7.51 -11.91 -6.46
N LYS A 209 7.58 -12.44 -5.23
CA LYS A 209 6.46 -13.16 -4.62
C LYS A 209 5.21 -12.25 -4.52
N PRO A 210 4.10 -12.58 -5.21
CA PRO A 210 2.88 -11.78 -5.14
C PRO A 210 2.24 -11.90 -3.75
N PHE A 211 1.47 -10.88 -3.39
CA PHE A 211 0.54 -10.94 -2.28
C PHE A 211 -0.59 -11.92 -2.59
N ASN A 212 -0.87 -12.84 -1.66
CA ASN A 212 -2.00 -13.73 -1.80
C ASN A 212 -3.30 -12.98 -1.46
N THR A 213 -4.06 -12.62 -2.50
CA THR A 213 -5.32 -11.89 -2.35
C THR A 213 -6.43 -12.75 -1.73
N ASP A 214 -6.31 -14.07 -1.70
CA ASP A 214 -7.31 -14.97 -1.12
C ASP A 214 -7.21 -15.06 0.40
N HIS A 215 -6.25 -14.37 1.03
CA HIS A 215 -6.20 -14.30 2.49
C HIS A 215 -7.52 -13.81 3.08
N THR A 216 -8.11 -14.60 3.98
CA THR A 216 -9.43 -14.33 4.57
C THR A 216 -9.52 -12.92 5.14
N TRP A 217 -8.50 -12.49 5.89
CA TRP A 217 -8.47 -11.15 6.50
C TRP A 217 -8.47 -10.02 5.46
N PHE A 218 -7.91 -10.25 4.28
CA PHE A 218 -7.86 -9.24 3.22
C PHE A 218 -9.22 -9.15 2.53
N GLN A 219 -9.82 -10.30 2.23
CA GLN A 219 -11.17 -10.38 1.65
C GLN A 219 -12.24 -9.80 2.58
N GLU A 220 -12.13 -10.05 3.89
CA GLU A 220 -12.98 -9.43 4.91
C GLU A 220 -12.81 -7.92 4.93
N MET A 221 -11.57 -7.43 4.97
CA MET A 221 -11.30 -5.99 4.93
C MET A 221 -11.87 -5.32 3.66
N LEU A 222 -11.72 -5.94 2.48
CA LEU A 222 -12.28 -5.41 1.24
C LEU A 222 -13.82 -5.37 1.27
N LYS A 223 -14.47 -6.39 1.85
CA LYS A 223 -15.94 -6.40 2.01
C LYS A 223 -16.43 -5.31 2.96
N GLU A 224 -15.67 -5.01 4.01
CA GLU A 224 -16.04 -4.01 5.00
C GLU A 224 -15.91 -2.56 4.48
N ILE A 225 -14.96 -2.30 3.57
CA ILE A 225 -14.74 -0.95 3.02
C ILE A 225 -15.55 -0.67 1.74
N ASN A 226 -16.03 -1.71 1.06
CA ASN A 226 -16.72 -1.58 -0.23
C ASN A 226 -18.20 -1.21 -0.10
#